data_AF-A0A933D4Q3-F1
#
_entry.id   AF-A0A933D4Q3-F1
#
_cell.length_a   1.000
_cell.length_b   1.000
_cell.length_c   1.000
_cell.angle_alpha   90.00
_cell.angle_beta   90.00
_cell.angle_gamma   90.00
#
_symmetry.space_group_name_H-M   'P 1'
#
loop_
_entity.id
_entity.type
_entity.pdbx_description
1 polymer ?
#
loop_
_entity_poly.entity_id
_entity_poly.type
_entity_poly.pdbx_seq_one_letter_code
_entity_poly.pdbx_strand_id
1 'polypeptide(L)'
;MTVGLVFTPAAFTQESIVVNSISHVAPSEKVHALELTRFHFITLKQFHSGLFSAGEDKNSISESQAQILNAALNSFLISPQREALLLGALREDKAIRLRFSVPEQGKDYEMISNPDKPLLFQLKPVIREVPATVEIRPVLDQPIAFKITLRKGDERHLYQVDWAGNITSAS
;
A
#
# COMPACT_ATOMS: atom_id res chain seq x y z
N MET A 1 29.32 -23.40 -7.90
CA MET A 1 29.29 -22.22 -7.00
C MET A 1 28.03 -21.45 -7.30
N THR A 2 27.02 -21.59 -6.44
CA THR A 2 25.70 -20.97 -6.62
C THR A 2 25.76 -19.57 -6.03
N VAL A 3 25.69 -18.54 -6.88
CA VAL A 3 25.64 -17.15 -6.43
C VAL A 3 24.22 -16.91 -5.90
N GLY A 4 24.09 -16.92 -4.57
CA GLY A 4 22.87 -16.50 -3.90
C GLY A 4 22.71 -14.99 -4.07
N LEU A 5 21.81 -14.58 -4.96
CA LEU A 5 21.31 -13.21 -5.03
C LEU A 5 20.49 -12.95 -3.77
N VAL A 6 21.12 -12.27 -2.81
CA VAL A 6 20.44 -11.73 -1.64
C VAL A 6 19.60 -10.55 -2.12
N PHE A 7 18.30 -10.77 -2.31
CA PHE A 7 17.33 -9.70 -2.53
C PHE A 7 17.17 -8.90 -1.24
N THR A 8 17.78 -7.72 -1.16
CA THR A 8 17.43 -6.72 -0.16
C THR A 8 16.06 -6.15 -0.51
N PRO A 9 15.08 -6.12 0.43
CA PRO A 9 13.80 -5.49 0.17
C PRO A 9 14.04 -3.99 -0.11
N ALA A 10 13.41 -3.51 -1.18
CA ALA A 10 13.35 -2.08 -1.50
C ALA A 10 12.84 -1.30 -0.27
N ALA A 11 13.64 -0.34 0.20
CA ALA A 11 13.22 0.59 1.24
C ALA A 11 12.22 1.58 0.63
N PHE A 12 10.97 1.54 1.08
CA PHE A 12 9.96 2.50 0.68
C PHE A 12 10.11 3.77 1.52
N THR A 13 10.27 4.93 0.87
CA THR A 13 10.34 6.21 1.56
C THR A 13 8.91 6.75 1.71
N GLN A 14 8.39 6.74 2.93
CA GLN A 14 7.04 7.22 3.24
C GLN A 14 7.05 8.75 3.31
N GLU A 15 6.50 9.41 2.29
CA GLU A 15 6.09 10.80 2.45
C GLU A 15 4.76 10.85 3.22
N SER A 16 4.73 11.69 4.25
CA SER A 16 3.69 11.80 5.26
C SER A 16 2.26 11.74 4.72
N ILE A 17 1.36 11.15 5.51
CA ILE A 17 -0.09 11.20 5.31
C ILE A 17 -0.51 12.67 5.29
N VAL A 18 -0.82 13.23 4.11
CA VAL A 18 -1.43 14.56 4.01
C VAL A 18 -2.91 14.39 4.36
N VAL A 19 -3.17 14.32 5.66
CA VAL A 19 -4.50 14.46 6.26
C VAL A 19 -4.73 15.97 6.37
N ASN A 20 -5.43 16.57 5.41
CA ASN A 20 -6.05 17.85 5.69
C ASN A 20 -7.08 17.63 6.80
N SER A 21 -6.74 18.10 8.00
CA SER A 21 -7.68 18.53 9.04
C SER A 21 -8.51 17.43 9.73
N ILE A 22 -7.90 16.50 10.46
CA ILE A 22 -8.60 15.78 11.52
C ILE A 22 -8.23 16.42 12.86
N SER A 23 -9.11 17.33 13.28
CA SER A 23 -9.24 17.85 14.64
C SER A 23 -9.13 16.73 15.67
N HIS A 24 -8.59 17.02 16.85
CA HIS A 24 -8.56 16.10 18.00
C HIS A 24 -9.92 15.39 18.16
N VAL A 25 -9.97 14.09 17.85
CA VAL A 25 -11.18 13.25 17.97
C VAL A 25 -11.31 12.80 19.41
N ALA A 26 -12.45 13.09 20.03
CA ALA A 26 -12.71 12.73 21.43
C ALA A 26 -12.72 11.20 21.63
N PRO A 27 -12.35 10.67 22.81
CA PRO A 27 -12.33 9.23 23.06
C PRO A 27 -13.67 8.53 22.80
N SER A 28 -14.80 9.19 23.12
CA SER A 28 -16.14 8.68 22.86
C SER A 28 -16.45 8.54 21.36
N GLU A 29 -16.01 9.49 20.55
CA GLU A 29 -16.17 9.44 19.09
C GLU A 29 -15.32 8.34 18.47
N LYS A 30 -14.15 8.02 19.05
CA LYS A 30 -13.33 6.89 18.61
C LYS A 30 -14.01 5.55 18.85
N VAL A 31 -14.66 5.36 20.01
CA VAL A 31 -15.39 4.12 20.32
C VAL A 31 -16.56 3.94 19.34
N HIS A 32 -17.32 5.00 19.11
CA HIS A 32 -18.43 4.98 18.15
C HIS A 32 -17.96 4.77 16.70
N ALA A 33 -16.84 5.40 16.31
CA ALA A 33 -16.20 5.17 15.02
C ALA A 33 -15.77 3.72 14.86
N LEU A 34 -15.18 3.12 15.90
CA LEU A 34 -14.76 1.73 15.89
C LEU A 34 -15.96 0.79 15.77
N GLU A 35 -17.07 1.04 16.46
CA GLU A 35 -18.30 0.24 16.32
C GLU A 35 -18.82 0.24 14.88
N LEU A 36 -18.90 1.41 14.25
CA LEU A 36 -19.43 1.55 12.88
C LEU A 36 -18.47 1.02 11.81
N THR A 37 -17.17 1.10 12.04
CA THR A 37 -16.14 0.73 11.05
C THR A 37 -15.49 -0.62 11.30
N ARG A 38 -15.91 -1.33 12.36
CA ARG A 38 -15.32 -2.61 12.79
C ARG A 38 -15.25 -3.63 11.66
N PHE A 39 -16.35 -3.79 10.91
CA PHE A 39 -16.41 -4.77 9.83
C PHE A 39 -15.45 -4.41 8.70
N HIS A 40 -15.41 -3.14 8.28
CA HIS A 40 -14.41 -2.67 7.33
C HIS A 40 -12.97 -2.93 7.81
N PHE A 41 -12.67 -2.72 9.10
CA PHE A 41 -11.34 -3.03 9.63
C PHE A 41 -10.99 -4.51 9.58
N ILE A 42 -11.93 -5.37 9.96
CA ILE A 42 -11.72 -6.82 9.92
C ILE A 42 -11.46 -7.25 8.47
N THR A 43 -12.29 -6.80 7.54
CA THR A 43 -12.14 -7.09 6.11
C THR A 43 -10.81 -6.57 5.55
N LEU A 44 -10.40 -5.34 5.90
CA LEU A 44 -9.13 -4.79 5.40
C LEU A 44 -7.91 -5.57 5.94
N LYS A 45 -7.98 -6.05 7.18
CA LYS A 45 -6.94 -6.93 7.76
C LYS A 45 -6.93 -8.31 7.12
N GLN A 46 -8.10 -8.87 6.80
CA GLN A 46 -8.22 -10.13 6.07
C GLN A 46 -7.62 -10.02 4.67
N PHE A 47 -7.97 -8.96 3.93
CA PHE A 47 -7.37 -8.66 2.63
C PHE A 47 -5.85 -8.51 2.73
N HIS A 48 -5.36 -7.73 3.69
CA HIS A 48 -3.93 -7.53 3.91
C HIS A 48 -3.19 -8.86 4.19
N SER A 49 -3.77 -9.73 5.01
CA SER A 49 -3.22 -11.08 5.26
C SER A 49 -3.30 -11.98 4.01
N GLY A 50 -4.37 -11.85 3.23
CA GLY A 50 -4.61 -12.60 2.00
C GLY A 50 -3.61 -12.30 0.89
N LEU A 51 -3.16 -11.04 0.74
CA LEU A 51 -2.16 -10.62 -0.25
C LEU A 51 -0.84 -11.42 -0.18
N PHE A 52 -0.50 -11.97 0.98
CA PHE A 52 0.75 -12.71 1.22
C PHE A 52 0.55 -14.18 1.56
N SER A 53 -0.70 -14.64 1.60
CA SER A 53 -1.01 -16.06 1.77
C SER A 53 -0.68 -16.79 0.48
N ALA A 54 -0.06 -17.97 0.56
CA ALA A 54 0.44 -18.73 -0.59
C ALA A 54 -0.68 -19.42 -1.42
N GLY A 55 -1.78 -18.73 -1.68
CA GLY A 55 -2.94 -19.22 -2.43
C GLY A 55 -2.89 -18.92 -3.94
N GLU A 56 -3.72 -19.65 -4.69
CA GLU A 56 -3.77 -19.71 -6.17
C GLU A 56 -4.17 -18.39 -6.87
N ASP A 57 -4.64 -17.37 -6.13
CA ASP A 57 -5.06 -16.06 -6.66
C ASP A 57 -3.90 -15.07 -6.95
N LYS A 58 -2.65 -15.51 -6.78
CA LYS A 58 -1.42 -14.77 -7.13
C LYS A 58 -1.36 -14.27 -8.58
N ASN A 59 -2.25 -14.74 -9.45
CA ASN A 59 -2.28 -14.34 -10.86
C ASN A 59 -2.85 -12.93 -11.11
N SER A 60 -3.53 -12.31 -10.12
CA SER A 60 -4.20 -11.01 -10.33
C SER A 60 -3.38 -9.78 -9.89
N ILE A 61 -2.38 -9.96 -9.02
CA ILE A 61 -1.56 -8.87 -8.46
C ILE A 61 -0.08 -9.18 -8.71
N SER A 62 0.62 -8.27 -9.39
CA SER A 62 2.07 -8.43 -9.59
C SER A 62 2.83 -8.23 -8.28
N GLU A 63 4.02 -8.82 -8.15
CA GLU A 63 4.85 -8.70 -6.94
C GLU A 63 5.10 -7.24 -6.54
N SER A 64 5.37 -6.37 -7.53
CA SER A 64 5.56 -4.94 -7.29
C SER A 64 4.31 -4.26 -6.71
N GLN A 65 3.12 -4.59 -7.23
CA GLN A 65 1.86 -4.06 -6.73
C GLN A 65 1.58 -4.55 -5.30
N ALA A 66 1.83 -5.84 -5.03
CA ALA A 66 1.66 -6.43 -3.71
C ALA A 66 2.55 -5.73 -2.68
N GLN A 67 3.82 -5.44 -3.01
CA GLN A 67 4.73 -4.72 -2.12
C GLN A 67 4.24 -3.30 -1.79
N ILE A 68 3.76 -2.56 -2.80
CA ILE A 68 3.22 -1.20 -2.58
C ILE A 68 1.94 -1.26 -1.72
N LEU A 69 1.03 -2.19 -2.03
CA LEU A 69 -0.19 -2.40 -1.25
C LEU A 69 0.14 -2.79 0.19
N ASN A 70 1.15 -3.63 0.41
CA ASN A 70 1.60 -4.01 1.75
C ASN A 70 2.06 -2.79 2.56
N ALA A 71 2.96 -1.99 1.97
CA ALA A 71 3.49 -0.79 2.61
C ALA A 71 2.35 0.17 2.97
N ALA A 72 1.41 0.35 2.04
CA ALA A 72 0.28 1.24 2.23
C ALA A 72 -0.69 0.76 3.30
N LEU A 73 -1.12 -0.49 3.23
CA LEU A 73 -2.06 -1.08 4.17
C LEU A 73 -1.46 -1.18 5.57
N ASN A 74 -0.18 -1.56 5.70
CA ASN A 74 0.50 -1.54 6.99
C ASN A 74 0.56 -0.13 7.59
N SER A 75 0.95 0.87 6.79
CA SER A 75 1.01 2.26 7.24
C SER A 75 -0.37 2.74 7.74
N PHE A 76 -1.44 2.42 7.02
CA PHE A 76 -2.79 2.73 7.44
C PHE A 76 -3.23 1.97 8.70
N LEU A 77 -3.03 0.66 8.76
CA LEU A 77 -3.48 -0.19 9.87
C LEU A 77 -2.73 0.12 11.18
N ILE A 78 -1.48 0.59 11.11
CA ILE A 78 -0.69 0.99 12.29
C ILE A 78 -1.05 2.41 12.76
N SER A 79 -1.64 3.24 11.88
CA SER A 79 -2.00 4.63 12.22
C SER A 79 -2.94 4.72 13.42
N PRO A 80 -2.66 5.58 14.41
CA PRO A 80 -3.53 5.80 15.57
C PRO A 80 -4.82 6.57 15.25
N GLN A 81 -4.95 7.06 14.02
CA GLN A 81 -6.12 7.79 13.51
C GLN A 81 -6.97 6.96 12.55
N ARG A 82 -6.60 5.70 12.29
CA ARG A 82 -7.24 4.87 11.27
C ARG A 82 -8.76 4.82 11.42
N GLU A 83 -9.29 4.70 12.64
CA GLU A 83 -10.73 4.60 12.89
C GLU A 83 -11.45 5.90 12.50
N ALA A 84 -10.88 7.04 12.85
CA ALA A 84 -11.42 8.34 12.49
C ALA A 84 -11.34 8.60 10.97
N LEU A 85 -10.22 8.23 10.34
CA LEU A 85 -10.02 8.33 8.90
C LEU A 85 -11.04 7.49 8.13
N LEU A 86 -11.27 6.25 8.58
CA LEU A 86 -12.23 5.34 7.95
C LEU A 86 -13.67 5.80 8.12
N LEU A 87 -14.02 6.27 9.32
CA LEU A 87 -15.34 6.86 9.58
C LEU A 87 -15.57 8.12 8.74
N GLY A 88 -14.57 9.01 8.65
CA GLY A 88 -14.63 10.20 7.81
C GLY A 88 -14.80 9.86 6.34
N ALA A 89 -14.04 8.90 5.85
CA ALA A 89 -14.14 8.38 4.49
C ALA A 89 -15.54 7.83 4.17
N LEU A 90 -16.14 7.08 5.11
CA LEU A 90 -17.51 6.57 4.98
C LEU A 90 -18.56 7.68 4.98
N ARG A 91 -18.45 8.65 5.89
CA ARG A 91 -19.41 9.76 6.02
C ARG A 91 -19.40 10.69 4.82
N GLU A 92 -18.22 10.93 4.25
CA GLU A 92 -18.03 11.87 3.15
C GLU A 92 -18.00 11.21 1.76
N ASP A 93 -18.15 9.88 1.69
CA ASP A 93 -17.97 9.07 0.47
C ASP A 93 -16.64 9.38 -0.25
N LYS A 94 -15.55 9.43 0.54
CA LYS A 94 -14.21 9.77 0.06
C LYS A 94 -13.25 8.59 0.20
N ALA A 95 -12.20 8.63 -0.61
CA ALA A 95 -11.10 7.69 -0.48
C ALA A 95 -10.03 8.25 0.45
N ILE A 96 -9.48 7.38 1.30
CA ILE A 96 -8.28 7.65 2.08
C ILE A 96 -7.10 7.53 1.12
N ARG A 97 -6.35 8.62 0.93
CA ARG A 97 -5.21 8.66 0.01
C ARG A 97 -3.91 8.53 0.77
N LEU A 98 -3.12 7.55 0.38
CA LEU A 98 -1.79 7.30 0.92
C LEU A 98 -0.78 7.45 -0.21
N ARG A 99 0.26 8.25 0.00
CA ARG A 99 1.28 8.55 -1.01
C ARG A 99 2.62 7.97 -0.57
N PHE A 100 3.35 7.43 -1.53
CA PHE A 100 4.62 6.75 -1.32
C PHE A 100 5.56 7.07 -2.46
N SER A 101 6.85 6.98 -2.22
CA SER A 101 7.85 6.89 -3.26
C SER A 101 8.39 5.46 -3.30
N VAL A 102 8.38 4.89 -4.50
CA VAL A 102 8.79 3.51 -4.75
C VAL A 102 10.08 3.52 -5.55
N PRO A 103 11.16 2.91 -5.05
CA PRO A 103 12.39 2.81 -5.81
C PRO A 103 12.18 1.83 -6.96
N GLU A 104 12.42 2.29 -8.18
CA GLU A 104 12.36 1.49 -9.40
C GLU A 104 13.73 1.47 -10.08
N GLN A 105 14.18 0.28 -10.47
CA GLN A 105 15.43 0.15 -11.22
C GLN A 105 15.20 0.68 -12.64
N GLY A 106 15.86 1.81 -12.95
CA GLY A 106 15.91 2.35 -14.30
C GLY A 106 16.71 1.44 -15.24
N LYS A 107 16.57 1.69 -16.54
CA LYS A 107 17.38 1.02 -17.58
C LYS A 107 18.82 1.52 -17.63
N ASP A 108 19.08 2.65 -16.98
CA ASP A 108 20.38 3.29 -16.94
C ASP A 108 21.26 2.69 -15.84
N TYR A 109 22.56 2.65 -16.07
CA TYR A 109 23.54 2.18 -15.10
C TYR A 109 24.51 3.31 -14.76
N GLU A 110 24.80 3.46 -13.47
CA GLU A 110 25.83 4.36 -12.96
C GLU A 110 27.10 3.56 -12.63
N MET A 111 28.26 4.13 -12.99
CA MET A 111 29.55 3.65 -12.49
C MET A 111 29.77 4.20 -11.09
N ILE A 112 29.86 3.31 -10.12
CA ILE A 112 30.30 3.65 -8.77
C ILE A 112 31.65 2.98 -8.49
N SER A 113 32.51 3.66 -7.74
CA SER A 113 33.80 3.10 -7.31
C SER A 113 33.58 1.91 -6.39
N ASN A 114 34.28 0.81 -6.64
CA ASN A 114 34.18 -0.38 -5.81
C ASN A 114 34.81 -0.09 -4.43
N PRO A 115 34.06 -0.18 -3.32
CA PRO A 115 34.54 0.19 -1.99
C PRO A 115 35.75 -0.65 -1.55
N ASP A 116 35.86 -1.89 -2.02
CA ASP A 116 36.94 -2.80 -1.64
C ASP A 116 38.11 -2.81 -2.64
N LYS A 117 37.92 -2.20 -3.82
CA LYS A 117 38.91 -2.20 -4.92
C LYS A 117 38.88 -0.85 -5.66
N PRO A 118 39.62 0.17 -5.21
CA PRO A 118 39.50 1.55 -5.68
C PRO A 118 39.84 1.76 -7.17
N LEU A 119 40.47 0.79 -7.83
CA LEU A 119 40.77 0.81 -9.27
C LEU A 119 39.67 0.13 -10.13
N LEU A 120 38.63 -0.43 -9.52
CA LEU A 120 37.53 -1.09 -10.22
C LEU A 120 36.23 -0.30 -10.02
N PHE A 121 35.44 -0.25 -11.08
CA PHE A 121 34.10 0.33 -11.05
C PHE A 121 33.07 -0.79 -11.04
N GLN A 122 31.99 -0.60 -10.29
CA GLN A 122 30.80 -1.42 -10.35
C GLN A 122 29.71 -0.66 -11.08
N LEU A 123 29.10 -1.31 -12.08
CA LEU A 123 27.87 -0.80 -12.69
C LEU A 123 26.71 -1.15 -11.77
N LYS A 124 26.04 -0.14 -11.23
CA LYS A 124 24.78 -0.32 -10.51
C LYS A 124 23.63 0.26 -11.33
N PRO A 125 22.47 -0.40 -11.39
CA PRO A 125 21.30 0.19 -12.02
C PRO A 125 20.92 1.46 -11.25
N VAL A 126 20.64 2.54 -11.98
CA VAL A 126 20.19 3.80 -11.40
C VAL A 126 18.80 3.55 -10.81
N ILE A 127 18.69 3.73 -9.50
CA ILE A 127 17.40 3.63 -8.80
C ILE A 127 16.72 4.99 -8.90
N ARG A 128 15.51 5.03 -9.46
CA ARG A 128 14.67 6.22 -9.55
C ARG A 128 13.48 6.08 -8.63
N GLU A 129 13.18 7.11 -7.87
CA GLU A 129 11.98 7.16 -7.04
C GLU A 129 10.76 7.49 -7.92
N VAL A 130 9.80 6.57 -7.97
CA VAL A 130 8.55 6.73 -8.72
C VAL A 130 7.41 6.98 -7.73
N PRO A 131 6.61 8.06 -7.90
CA PRO A 131 5.50 8.32 -7.01
C PRO A 131 4.41 7.25 -7.19
N ALA A 132 3.98 6.70 -6.06
CA ALA A 132 2.85 5.79 -5.98
C ALA A 132 1.78 6.36 -5.04
N THR A 133 0.52 6.09 -5.36
CA THR A 133 -0.63 6.47 -4.53
C THR A 133 -1.56 5.27 -4.38
N VAL A 134 -1.92 4.95 -3.14
CA VAL A 134 -2.96 3.97 -2.82
C VAL A 134 -4.16 4.72 -2.27
N GLU A 135 -5.31 4.54 -2.91
CA GLU A 135 -6.59 5.08 -2.47
C GLU A 135 -7.45 3.95 -1.89
N ILE A 136 -7.83 4.05 -0.62
CA ILE A 136 -8.70 3.09 0.06
C ILE A 136 -10.07 3.75 0.20
N ARG A 137 -11.05 3.34 -0.60
CA ARG A 137 -12.44 3.81 -0.48
C ARG A 137 -13.30 2.74 0.17
N PRO A 138 -13.78 2.94 1.41
CA PRO A 138 -14.78 2.06 1.99
C PRO A 138 -16.13 2.26 1.30
N VAL A 139 -16.93 1.20 1.22
CA VAL A 139 -18.26 1.22 0.58
C VAL A 139 -19.29 0.69 1.58
N LEU A 140 -20.47 1.30 1.59
CA LEU A 140 -21.63 0.85 2.36
C LEU A 140 -22.63 0.14 1.46
N ASP A 141 -23.33 -0.85 2.03
CA ASP A 141 -24.52 -1.48 1.46
C ASP A 141 -24.32 -2.09 0.05
N GLN A 142 -23.10 -2.54 -0.25
CA GLN A 142 -22.75 -3.26 -1.47
C GLN A 142 -22.15 -4.62 -1.12
N PRO A 143 -22.12 -5.59 -2.06
CA PRO A 143 -21.38 -6.86 -1.86
C PRO A 143 -19.86 -6.64 -1.69
N ILE A 144 -19.38 -5.43 -1.97
CA ILE A 144 -17.98 -5.00 -1.89
C ILE A 144 -17.82 -4.12 -0.65
N ALA A 145 -16.79 -4.39 0.14
CA ALA A 145 -16.42 -3.60 1.32
C ALA A 145 -15.50 -2.43 0.94
N PHE A 146 -14.61 -2.63 -0.03
CA PHE A 146 -13.65 -1.61 -0.47
C PHE A 146 -13.43 -1.56 -1.97
N LYS A 147 -13.20 -0.35 -2.46
CA LYS A 147 -12.55 -0.09 -3.75
C LYS A 147 -11.16 0.45 -3.48
N ILE A 148 -10.13 -0.34 -3.78
CA ILE A 148 -8.73 0.02 -3.57
C ILE A 148 -8.11 0.34 -4.92
N THR A 149 -7.64 1.58 -5.10
CA THR A 149 -6.95 1.98 -6.34
C THR A 149 -5.46 2.16 -6.07
N LEU A 150 -4.62 1.47 -6.82
CA LEU A 150 -3.18 1.70 -6.86
C LEU A 150 -2.84 2.52 -8.12
N ARG A 151 -2.09 3.60 -7.95
CA ARG A 151 -1.50 4.38 -9.04
C ARG A 151 0.01 4.39 -8.87
N LYS A 152 0.75 4.06 -9.91
CA LYS A 152 2.22 4.09 -9.93
C LYS A 152 2.64 4.67 -11.29
N GLY A 153 3.18 5.91 -11.29
CA GLY A 153 3.38 6.64 -12.54
C GLY A 153 2.06 6.77 -13.33
N ASP A 154 2.05 6.29 -14.58
CA ASP A 154 0.88 6.28 -15.47
C ASP A 154 -0.02 5.05 -15.30
N GLU A 155 0.46 4.03 -14.58
CA GLU A 155 -0.29 2.80 -14.36
C GLU A 155 -1.35 3.00 -13.27
N ARG A 156 -2.54 2.43 -13.50
CA ARG A 156 -3.65 2.43 -12.56
C ARG A 156 -4.27 1.05 -12.49
N HIS A 157 -4.42 0.54 -11.26
CA HIS A 157 -5.07 -0.73 -10.97
C HIS A 157 -6.18 -0.52 -9.95
N LEU A 158 -7.34 -1.12 -10.19
CA LEU A 158 -8.48 -1.10 -9.30
C LEU A 158 -8.75 -2.51 -8.78
N TYR A 159 -8.81 -2.65 -7.45
CA TYR A 159 -9.17 -3.87 -6.76
C TYR A 159 -10.49 -3.67 -6.00
N GLN A 160 -11.47 -4.53 -6.29
CA GLN A 160 -12.73 -4.57 -5.55
C GLN A 160 -12.67 -5.69 -4.52
N VAL A 161 -12.69 -5.33 -3.24
CA VAL A 161 -12.53 -6.27 -2.12
C VAL A 161 -13.88 -6.52 -1.46
N ASP A 162 -14.31 -7.79 -1.43
CA ASP A 162 -15.54 -8.18 -0.74
C ASP A 162 -15.40 -8.16 0.79
N TRP A 163 -16.49 -8.43 1.49
CA TRP A 163 -16.52 -8.47 2.95
C TRP A 163 -15.68 -9.59 3.57
N ALA A 164 -15.32 -10.62 2.81
CA ALA A 164 -14.43 -11.70 3.24
C ALA A 164 -12.95 -11.37 3.01
N GLY A 165 -12.64 -10.24 2.36
CA GLY A 165 -11.28 -9.81 2.07
C GLY A 165 -10.73 -10.37 0.76
N ASN A 166 -11.57 -10.89 -0.13
CA ASN A 166 -11.17 -11.43 -1.43
C ASN A 166 -11.36 -10.40 -2.55
N ILE A 167 -10.55 -10.52 -3.60
CA ILE A 167 -10.67 -9.68 -4.79
C ILE A 167 -11.75 -10.27 -5.68
N THR A 168 -12.82 -9.51 -5.91
CA THR A 168 -13.95 -9.91 -6.77
C THR A 168 -13.82 -9.42 -8.20
N SER A 169 -13.05 -8.34 -8.41
CA SER A 169 -12.59 -7.91 -9.73
C SER A 169 -11.31 -7.11 -9.62
N ALA A 170 -10.41 -7.31 -10.58
CA ALA A 170 -9.19 -6.55 -10.78
C ALA A 170 -9.17 -6.05 -12.23
N SER A 171 -9.02 -4.74 -12.42
CA SER A 171 -8.93 -4.09 -13.74
C SER A 171 -7.88 -2.99 -13.75
#